data_AF-A0A075HI64-F1
#
_entry.id   AF-A0A075HI64-F1
#
_cell.length_a   1.000
_cell.length_b   1.000
_cell.length_c   1.000
_cell.angle_alpha   90.00
_cell.angle_beta   90.00
_cell.angle_gamma   90.00
#
_symmetry.space_group_name_H-M   'P 1'
#
loop_
_entity.id
_entity.type
_entity.pdbx_description
1 polymer ?
#
loop_
_entity_poly.entity_id
_entity_poly.type
_entity_poly.pdbx_seq_one_letter_code
_entity_poly.pdbx_strand_id
1 'polypeptide(L)'
;MQYGAYIAMAGIGLYAMFVAEIISIFNFMGDPTLTEFFEPESKILQFISIGVAPGVIMSGTSYMIARKFGSKQIGWLVIAGGIVLLVGMSYAYTMLDSIDKDYHVFTVIIVPPLFMIVSIPVIIVGVLLFRLKKRSRKYF
;
A
#
# COMPACT_ATOMS: atom_id res chain seq x y z
N MET A 1 -5.77 19.24 12.85
CA MET A 1 -6.01 18.73 11.48
C MET A 1 -4.71 18.32 10.78
N GLN A 2 -3.60 19.04 10.98
CA GLN A 2 -2.31 18.74 10.32
C GLN A 2 -1.75 17.33 10.62
N TYR A 3 -1.84 16.83 11.86
CA TYR A 3 -1.32 15.50 12.22
C TYR A 3 -1.90 14.35 11.38
N GLY A 4 -3.21 14.35 11.10
CA GLY A 4 -3.83 13.30 10.28
C GLY A 4 -3.39 13.35 8.81
N ALA A 5 -3.06 14.53 8.29
CA ALA A 5 -2.51 14.68 6.95
C ALA A 5 -1.06 14.16 6.87
N TYR A 6 -0.22 14.45 7.89
CA TYR A 6 1.15 13.89 7.96
C TYR A 6 1.14 12.37 8.05
N ILE A 7 0.25 11.80 8.87
CA ILE A 7 0.09 10.34 8.98
C ILE A 7 -0.36 9.74 7.64
N ALA A 8 -1.31 10.37 6.96
CA ALA A 8 -1.76 9.90 5.64
C ALA A 8 -0.64 9.99 4.58
N MET A 9 0.13 11.09 4.56
CA MET A 9 1.28 11.24 3.64
C MET A 9 2.36 10.19 3.88
N ALA A 10 2.69 9.90 5.14
CA ALA A 10 3.62 8.83 5.46
C ALA A 10 3.08 7.45 5.01
N GLY A 11 1.77 7.21 5.13
CA GLY A 11 1.13 6.03 4.56
C GLY A 11 1.31 5.89 3.04
N ILE A 12 1.15 7.00 2.30
CA ILE A 12 1.43 7.02 0.84
C ILE A 12 2.89 6.67 0.57
N GLY A 13 3.83 7.26 1.32
CA GLY A 13 5.26 7.00 1.16
C GLY A 13 5.61 5.53 1.37
N LEU A 14 5.03 4.90 2.39
CA LEU A 14 5.22 3.47 2.67
C LEU A 14 4.64 2.57 1.58
N TYR A 15 3.49 2.92 1.00
CA TYR A 15 2.95 2.18 -0.15
C TYR A 15 3.81 2.32 -1.39
N ALA A 16 4.29 3.54 -1.69
CA ALA A 16 5.16 3.78 -2.83
C ALA A 16 6.48 3.02 -2.71
N MET A 17 7.09 3.04 -1.51
CA MET A 17 8.30 2.27 -1.20
C MET A 17 8.06 0.77 -1.38
N PHE A 18 7.01 0.23 -0.78
CA PHE A 18 6.67 -1.20 -0.91
C PHE A 18 6.45 -1.63 -2.37
N VAL A 19 5.74 -0.81 -3.16
CA VAL A 19 5.54 -1.07 -4.60
C VAL A 19 6.88 -1.09 -5.33
N ALA A 20 7.75 -0.10 -5.10
CA ALA A 20 9.06 -0.03 -5.73
C ALA A 20 9.95 -1.23 -5.37
N GLU A 21 9.91 -1.66 -4.11
CA GLU A 21 10.62 -2.83 -3.60
C GLU A 21 10.17 -4.12 -4.29
N ILE A 22 8.86 -4.34 -4.41
CA ILE A 22 8.29 -5.52 -5.10
C ILE A 22 8.67 -5.51 -6.58
N ILE A 23 8.52 -4.38 -7.28
CA ILE A 23 8.91 -4.26 -8.69
C ILE A 23 10.41 -4.51 -8.87
N SER A 24 11.25 -4.01 -7.95
CA SER A 24 12.70 -4.22 -8.02
C SER A 24 13.07 -5.69 -7.85
N ILE A 25 12.47 -6.39 -6.88
CA ILE A 25 12.69 -7.84 -6.72
C ILE A 25 12.18 -8.60 -7.94
N PHE A 26 11.03 -8.24 -8.50
CA PHE A 26 10.47 -8.95 -9.66
C PHE A 26 11.36 -8.79 -10.89
N ASN A 27 11.94 -7.61 -11.11
CA ASN A 27 12.96 -7.42 -12.15
C ASN A 27 14.21 -8.26 -11.89
N PHE A 28 14.68 -8.32 -10.64
CA PHE A 28 15.86 -9.11 -10.28
C PHE A 28 15.63 -10.62 -10.47
N MET A 29 14.43 -11.11 -10.17
CA MET A 29 14.04 -12.52 -10.39
C MET A 29 13.87 -12.86 -11.88
N GLY A 30 13.71 -11.87 -12.75
CA GLY A 30 13.71 -12.06 -14.19
C GLY A 30 15.12 -12.23 -14.80
N ASP A 31 16.19 -11.97 -14.05
CA ASP A 31 17.58 -12.11 -14.51
C ASP A 31 18.23 -13.39 -13.93
N PRO A 32 18.41 -14.45 -14.73
CA PRO A 32 18.93 -15.73 -14.26
C PRO A 32 20.38 -15.68 -13.77
N THR A 33 21.12 -14.59 -14.00
CA THR A 33 22.51 -14.45 -13.53
C THR A 33 22.62 -14.05 -12.06
N LEU A 34 21.52 -13.56 -11.47
CA LEU A 34 21.52 -12.94 -10.16
C LEU A 34 20.78 -13.77 -9.09
N THR A 35 20.19 -14.89 -9.49
CA THR A 35 19.16 -15.58 -8.72
C THR A 35 19.65 -16.80 -7.92
N GLU A 36 20.91 -17.22 -8.08
CA GLU A 36 21.49 -18.44 -7.43
C GLU A 36 21.59 -18.35 -5.90
N PHE A 37 21.49 -17.16 -5.30
CA PHE A 37 21.60 -16.94 -3.84
C PHE A 37 20.41 -16.18 -3.23
N PHE A 38 19.29 -16.08 -3.95
CA PHE A 38 18.18 -15.23 -3.55
C PHE A 38 17.00 -16.05 -3.01
N GLU A 39 16.65 -15.84 -1.74
CA GLU A 39 15.41 -16.35 -1.13
C GLU A 39 14.30 -15.29 -1.21
N PRO A 40 13.44 -15.32 -2.24
CA PRO A 40 12.44 -14.27 -2.45
C PRO A 40 11.38 -14.20 -1.36
N GLU A 41 11.04 -15.32 -0.73
CA GLU A 41 10.03 -15.38 0.32
C GLU A 41 10.40 -14.49 1.52
N SER A 42 11.58 -14.71 2.09
CA SER A 42 12.09 -13.97 3.26
C SER A 42 12.14 -12.46 2.99
N LYS A 43 12.51 -12.05 1.78
CA LYS A 43 12.60 -10.64 1.39
C LYS A 43 11.23 -10.00 1.21
N ILE A 44 10.30 -10.68 0.55
CA ILE A 44 8.95 -10.15 0.36
C ILE A 44 8.23 -10.01 1.71
N LEU A 45 8.37 -10.99 2.62
CA LEU A 45 7.82 -10.89 3.97
C LEU A 45 8.42 -9.71 4.77
N GLN A 46 9.71 -9.43 4.59
CA GLN A 46 10.36 -8.26 5.17
C GLN A 46 9.75 -6.96 4.64
N PHE A 47 9.58 -6.84 3.31
CA PHE A 47 8.98 -5.68 2.67
C PHE A 47 7.53 -5.45 3.09
N ILE A 48 6.77 -6.54 3.28
CA ILE A 48 5.43 -6.44 3.83
C ILE A 48 5.46 -5.79 5.22
N SER A 49 6.40 -6.22 6.06
CA SER A 49 6.52 -5.78 7.44
C SER A 49 7.00 -4.34 7.59
N ILE A 50 7.90 -3.86 6.72
CA ILE A 50 8.43 -2.48 6.80
C ILE A 50 7.65 -1.46 5.97
N GLY A 51 6.94 -1.91 4.93
CA GLY A 51 6.26 -1.04 3.97
C GLY A 51 4.74 -1.06 4.14
N VAL A 52 4.06 -2.02 3.50
CA VAL A 52 2.59 -1.99 3.40
C VAL A 52 1.88 -2.23 4.74
N ALA A 53 2.41 -3.07 5.64
CA ALA A 53 1.78 -3.29 6.95
C ALA A 53 1.68 -2.00 7.79
N PRO A 54 2.78 -1.24 8.03
CA PRO A 54 2.68 0.06 8.67
C PRO A 54 1.88 1.07 7.82
N GLY A 55 1.98 1.03 6.48
CA GLY A 55 1.20 1.90 5.59
C GLY A 55 -0.33 1.78 5.76
N VAL A 56 -0.83 0.54 5.90
CA VAL A 56 -2.25 0.25 6.19
C VAL A 56 -2.66 0.79 7.55
N ILE A 57 -1.82 0.61 8.58
CA ILE A 57 -2.08 1.15 9.91
C ILE A 57 -2.14 2.68 9.88
N MET A 58 -1.23 3.33 9.14
CA MET A 58 -1.23 4.79 8.97
C MET A 58 -2.49 5.30 8.25
N SER A 59 -2.94 4.58 7.22
CA SER A 59 -4.20 4.89 6.53
C SER A 59 -5.42 4.74 7.45
N GLY A 60 -5.47 3.67 8.25
CA GLY A 60 -6.55 3.46 9.23
C GLY A 60 -6.54 4.49 10.36
N THR A 61 -5.38 4.82 10.91
CA THR A 61 -5.25 5.82 11.98
C THR A 61 -5.58 7.24 11.50
N SER A 62 -5.12 7.62 10.29
CA SER A 62 -5.49 8.90 9.69
C SER A 62 -7.01 9.02 9.48
N TYR A 63 -7.67 7.93 9.07
CA TYR A 63 -9.14 7.86 9.03
C TYR A 63 -9.79 8.04 10.41
N MET A 64 -9.31 7.33 11.44
CA MET A 64 -9.86 7.42 12.80
C MET A 64 -9.75 8.83 13.39
N ILE A 65 -8.70 9.58 13.03
CA ILE A 65 -8.53 10.98 13.41
C ILE A 65 -9.46 11.87 12.59
N ALA A 66 -9.50 11.66 11.27
CA ALA A 66 -10.28 12.49 10.35
C ALA A 66 -11.80 12.33 10.52
N ARG A 67 -12.30 11.14 10.90
CA ARG A 67 -13.74 10.87 11.04
C ARG A 67 -14.43 11.74 12.10
N LYS A 68 -13.69 12.19 13.13
CA LYS A 68 -14.25 13.05 14.19
C LYS A 68 -14.51 14.49 13.71
N PHE A 69 -13.73 14.97 12.75
CA PHE A 69 -13.76 16.37 12.31
C PHE A 69 -14.24 16.57 10.87
N GLY A 70 -14.26 15.51 10.06
CA GLY A 70 -14.55 15.55 8.62
C GLY A 70 -13.49 16.34 7.86
N SER A 71 -12.56 15.66 7.19
CA SER A 71 -11.50 16.32 6.40
C SER A 71 -11.41 15.75 4.98
N LYS A 72 -11.85 16.54 4.00
CA LYS A 72 -11.73 16.21 2.57
C LYS A 72 -10.28 16.04 2.13
N GLN A 73 -9.36 16.82 2.72
CA GLN A 73 -7.93 16.74 2.39
C GLN A 73 -7.33 15.40 2.81
N ILE A 74 -7.66 14.90 4.01
CA ILE A 74 -7.16 13.60 4.48
C ILE A 74 -7.80 12.45 3.67
N GLY A 75 -9.09 12.58 3.32
CA GLY A 75 -9.75 11.63 2.42
C GLY A 75 -9.03 11.47 1.09
N TRP A 76 -8.66 12.57 0.43
CA TRP A 76 -7.89 12.53 -0.82
C TRP A 76 -6.52 11.85 -0.66
N LEU A 77 -5.81 12.13 0.43
CA LEU A 77 -4.50 11.51 0.69
C LEU A 77 -4.62 9.99 0.88
N VAL A 78 -5.61 9.52 1.64
CA VAL A 78 -5.81 8.08 1.85
C VAL A 78 -6.21 7.39 0.54
N ILE A 79 -7.07 8.01 -0.27
CA ILE A 79 -7.43 7.50 -1.60
C ILE A 79 -6.20 7.42 -2.50
N ALA A 80 -5.38 8.48 -2.54
CA ALA A 80 -4.15 8.50 -3.34
C ALA A 80 -3.21 7.35 -2.97
N GLY A 81 -3.03 7.09 -1.67
CA GLY A 81 -2.23 5.95 -1.21
C GLY A 81 -2.80 4.60 -1.66
N GLY A 82 -4.11 4.42 -1.58
CA GLY A 82 -4.78 3.22 -2.08
C GLY A 82 -4.62 3.03 -3.59
N ILE A 83 -4.71 4.11 -4.37
CA ILE A 83 -4.49 4.07 -5.83
C ILE A 83 -3.05 3.69 -6.16
N VAL A 84 -2.06 4.27 -5.46
CA VAL A 84 -0.64 3.92 -5.62
C VAL A 84 -0.42 2.42 -5.38
N LEU A 85 -0.98 1.88 -4.31
CA LEU A 85 -0.89 0.46 -4.00
C LEU A 85 -1.58 -0.40 -5.09
N LEU A 86 -2.78 -0.01 -5.54
CA LEU A 86 -3.53 -0.75 -6.55
C LEU A 86 -2.76 -0.80 -7.88
N VAL A 87 -2.39 0.36 -8.43
CA VAL A 87 -1.70 0.45 -9.73
C VAL A 87 -0.34 -0.24 -9.68
N GLY A 88 0.41 -0.03 -8.59
CA GLY A 88 1.71 -0.66 -8.38
C GLY A 88 1.64 -2.18 -8.36
N MET A 89 0.68 -2.73 -7.62
CA MET A 89 0.49 -4.18 -7.52
C MET A 89 -0.10 -4.77 -8.81
N SER A 90 -0.95 -4.04 -9.54
CA SER A 90 -1.41 -4.47 -10.86
C SER A 90 -0.26 -4.55 -11.86
N TYR A 91 0.67 -3.59 -11.83
CA TYR A 91 1.87 -3.65 -12.66
C TYR A 91 2.77 -4.84 -12.25
N ALA A 92 3.03 -5.01 -10.95
CA ALA A 92 3.78 -6.17 -10.46
C ALA A 92 3.13 -7.51 -10.84
N TYR A 93 1.80 -7.60 -10.86
CA TYR A 93 1.08 -8.78 -11.30
C TYR A 93 1.39 -9.14 -12.77
N THR A 94 1.46 -8.15 -13.67
CA THR A 94 1.85 -8.39 -15.08
C THR A 94 3.29 -8.86 -15.25
N MET A 95 4.17 -8.59 -14.27
CA MET A 95 5.56 -9.06 -14.31
C MET A 95 5.68 -10.54 -13.90
N LEU A 96 4.68 -11.13 -13.26
CA LEU A 96 4.73 -12.55 -12.86
C LEU A 96 4.94 -13.49 -14.06
N ASP A 97 4.35 -13.17 -15.21
CA ASP A 97 4.47 -13.98 -16.43
C ASP A 97 5.91 -13.99 -17.00
N SER A 98 6.74 -13.02 -16.61
CA SER A 98 8.14 -12.90 -17.05
C SER A 98 9.16 -13.54 -16.12
N ILE A 99 8.73 -14.05 -14.96
CA ILE A 99 9.59 -14.66 -13.96
C ILE A 99 9.77 -16.15 -14.29
N ASP A 100 10.96 -16.69 -14.04
CA ASP A 100 11.22 -18.12 -14.23
C ASP A 100 10.38 -18.96 -13.26
N LYS A 101 9.90 -20.12 -13.73
CA LYS A 101 8.99 -21.00 -12.99
C LYS A 101 9.60 -21.55 -11.71
N ASP A 102 10.92 -21.58 -11.61
CA ASP A 102 11.62 -22.00 -10.40
C ASP A 102 11.44 -20.98 -9.24
N TYR A 103 11.10 -19.73 -9.54
CA TYR A 103 10.81 -18.67 -8.56
C TYR A 103 9.31 -18.45 -8.31
N HIS A 104 8.45 -19.33 -8.83
CA HIS A 104 7.00 -19.34 -8.57
C HIS A 104 6.66 -19.88 -7.16
N VAL A 105 7.37 -19.40 -6.15
CA VAL A 105 6.98 -19.63 -4.75
C VAL A 105 5.66 -18.94 -4.46
N PHE A 106 4.86 -19.57 -3.60
CA PHE A 106 3.52 -19.11 -3.22
C PHE A 106 3.49 -17.61 -2.88
N THR A 107 4.49 -17.13 -2.13
CA THR A 107 4.64 -15.73 -1.71
C THR A 107 4.76 -14.76 -2.89
N VAL A 108 5.51 -15.12 -3.94
CA VAL A 108 5.68 -14.27 -5.13
C VAL A 108 4.36 -14.13 -5.89
N ILE A 109 3.63 -15.24 -6.06
CA ILE A 109 2.36 -15.26 -6.80
C ILE A 109 1.24 -14.56 -6.04
N ILE A 110 1.16 -14.75 -4.73
CA ILE A 110 0.01 -14.28 -3.93
C ILE A 110 0.09 -12.80 -3.58
N VAL A 111 1.30 -12.22 -3.52
CA VAL A 111 1.51 -10.87 -3.00
C VAL A 111 0.86 -9.78 -3.86
N PRO A 112 1.05 -9.74 -5.19
CA PRO A 112 0.36 -8.76 -6.03
C PRO A 112 -1.18 -8.82 -5.90
N PRO A 113 -1.86 -9.98 -6.05
CA PRO A 113 -3.32 -10.03 -5.90
C PRO A 113 -3.80 -9.74 -4.48
N LEU A 114 -3.06 -10.16 -3.45
CA LEU A 114 -3.40 -9.86 -2.06
C LEU A 114 -3.44 -8.34 -1.82
N PHE A 115 -2.41 -7.60 -2.24
CA PHE A 115 -2.36 -6.16 -2.00
C PHE A 115 -3.22 -5.34 -2.95
N MET A 116 -3.56 -5.87 -4.14
CA MET A 116 -4.67 -5.34 -4.94
C MET A 116 -5.99 -5.40 -4.15
N ILE A 117 -6.32 -6.53 -3.52
CA ILE A 117 -7.53 -6.67 -2.70
C ILE A 117 -7.49 -5.73 -1.48
N VAL A 118 -6.34 -5.61 -0.80
CA VAL A 118 -6.17 -4.71 0.36
C VAL A 118 -6.31 -3.22 -0.02
N SER A 119 -5.97 -2.84 -1.24
CA SER A 119 -6.10 -1.45 -1.69
C SER A 119 -7.57 -0.98 -1.77
N ILE A 120 -8.51 -1.88 -2.08
CA ILE A 120 -9.93 -1.58 -2.21
C ILE A 120 -10.52 -1.02 -0.90
N PRO A 121 -10.43 -1.70 0.27
CA PRO A 121 -10.92 -1.15 1.52
C PRO A 121 -10.20 0.14 1.92
N VAL A 122 -8.90 0.31 1.61
CA VAL A 122 -8.18 1.58 1.86
C VAL A 122 -8.84 2.73 1.09
N ILE A 123 -9.15 2.53 -0.19
CA ILE A 123 -9.83 3.53 -1.03
C ILE A 123 -11.24 3.81 -0.48
N ILE A 124 -12.01 2.77 -0.14
CA ILE A 124 -13.36 2.91 0.43
C ILE A 124 -13.32 3.75 1.71
N VAL A 125 -12.38 3.47 2.61
CA VAL A 125 -12.19 4.22 3.86
C VAL A 125 -11.87 5.69 3.57
N GLY A 126 -11.05 5.98 2.56
CA GLY A 126 -10.80 7.33 2.09
C GLY A 126 -12.07 8.03 1.56
N VAL A 127 -12.90 7.33 0.77
CA VAL A 127 -14.17 7.84 0.24
C VAL A 127 -15.18 8.12 1.36
N LEU A 128 -15.25 7.28 2.39
CA LEU A 128 -16.14 7.46 3.53
C LEU A 128 -15.91 8.80 4.25
N LEU A 129 -14.67 9.32 4.28
CA LEU A 129 -14.36 10.63 4.86
C LEU A 129 -15.05 11.79 4.13
N PHE A 130 -15.38 11.66 2.85
CA PHE A 130 -16.11 12.69 2.10
C PHE A 130 -17.60 12.74 2.47
N ARG A 131 -18.17 11.61 2.90
CA ARG A 131 -19.57 11.53 3.33
C ARG A 131 -19.79 12.04 4.75
N LEU A 132 -18.74 12.16 5.55
CA LEU A 132 -18.84 12.65 6.92
C LEU A 132 -19.03 14.17 6.95
N LYS A 133 -20.21 14.60 7.42
CA LYS A 133 -20.55 16.02 7.60
C LYS A 133 -19.63 16.63 8.65
N LYS A 134 -18.97 17.74 8.32
CA LYS A 134 -18.06 18.48 9.22
C LYS A 134 -18.84 18.83 10.50
N ARG A 135 -18.57 18.14 11.63
CA ARG A 135 -19.15 18.52 12.91
C ARG A 135 -18.53 19.86 13.29
N SER A 136 -19.34 20.93 13.25
CA SER A 136 -18.90 22.26 13.67
C SER A 136 -18.33 22.15 15.09
N ARG A 137 -17.14 22.70 15.33
CA ARG A 137 -16.65 22.95 16.69
C ARG A 137 -17.64 23.93 17.32
N LYS A 138 -18.67 23.43 18.01
CA LYS A 138 -19.27 24.22 19.08
C LYS A 138 -18.21 24.28 20.17
N TYR A 139 -17.60 25.45 20.25
CA TYR A 139 -16.63 25.91 21.22
C TYR A 139 -17.01 25.46 22.64
N PHE A 140 -16.03 24.94 23.38
CA PHE A 140 -15.96 25.12 24.82
C PHE A 140 -15.09 26.35 25.07
#